data_AF-A0AAD0AMU9-F1
#
_entry.id   AF-A0AAD0AMU9-F1
#
_cell.length_a   1.000
_cell.length_b   1.000
_cell.length_c   1.000
_cell.angle_alpha   90.00
_cell.angle_beta   90.00
_cell.angle_gamma   90.00
#
_symmetry.space_group_name_H-M   'P 1'
#
loop_
_entity.id
_entity.type
_entity.pdbx_description
1 polymer ?
#
loop_
_entity_poly.entity_id
_entity_poly.type
_entity_poly.pdbx_seq_one_letter_code
_entity_poly.pdbx_strand_id
1 'polypeptide(L)'
;MEKKVINVNGYDVTVMEQPSSYVLKLEKEIGRTRIVDYTKEILKYPSGVNESLENIIGVPESIKYQDLELKLNENGLYTMEKLFIAGLENVVFTGETFLKLLNKNIDDYKYQEIEKIGLEVWDQVKNIAFCGFVVDTFRKM
;
A
#
# COMPACT_ATOMS: atom_id res chain seq x y z
N MET A 1 -11.56 17.74 -18.10
CA MET A 1 -11.65 16.46 -17.37
C MET A 1 -11.20 15.36 -18.30
N GLU A 2 -9.88 15.26 -18.41
CA GLU A 2 -9.19 14.15 -19.06
C GLU A 2 -9.50 12.84 -18.33
N LYS A 3 -9.59 11.75 -19.09
CA LYS A 3 -9.69 10.38 -18.59
C LYS A 3 -8.51 9.58 -19.12
N LYS A 4 -7.85 8.84 -18.24
CA LYS A 4 -6.77 7.94 -18.58
C LYS A 4 -7.03 6.55 -18.02
N VAL A 5 -6.81 5.52 -18.83
CA VAL A 5 -6.87 4.12 -18.39
C VAL A 5 -5.44 3.61 -18.33
N ILE A 6 -5.06 3.06 -17.19
CA ILE A 6 -3.74 2.47 -16.95
C ILE A 6 -3.92 1.02 -16.49
N ASN A 7 -3.01 0.13 -16.88
CA ASN A 7 -3.02 -1.24 -16.38
C ASN A 7 -2.22 -1.31 -15.07
N VAL A 8 -2.86 -1.80 -14.01
CA VAL A 8 -2.28 -1.93 -12.67
C VAL A 8 -2.56 -3.34 -12.16
N ASN A 9 -1.50 -4.12 -11.97
CA ASN A 9 -1.60 -5.49 -11.47
C ASN A 9 -2.61 -6.35 -12.27
N GLY A 10 -2.67 -6.16 -13.60
CA GLY A 10 -3.62 -6.85 -14.48
C GLY A 10 -5.02 -6.26 -14.56
N TYR A 11 -5.33 -5.21 -13.78
CA TYR A 11 -6.60 -4.50 -13.84
C TYR A 11 -6.50 -3.22 -14.67
N ASP A 12 -7.54 -2.94 -15.46
CA ASP A 12 -7.68 -1.65 -16.11
C ASP A 12 -8.25 -0.63 -15.12
N VAL A 13 -7.38 0.27 -14.65
CA VAL A 13 -7.73 1.32 -13.69
C VAL A 13 -7.96 2.62 -14.44
N THR A 14 -9.17 3.15 -14.31
CA THR A 14 -9.56 4.46 -14.84
C THR A 14 -9.24 5.55 -13.81
N VAL A 15 -8.38 6.48 -14.21
CA VAL A 15 -8.06 7.71 -13.46
C VAL A 15 -8.66 8.90 -14.21
N MET A 16 -9.28 9.81 -13.48
CA MET A 16 -9.95 10.98 -14.04
C MET A 16 -9.37 12.26 -13.45
N GLU A 17 -9.07 13.24 -14.31
CA GLU A 17 -8.68 14.59 -13.91
C GLU A 17 -9.76 15.19 -13.00
N GLN A 18 -9.34 15.84 -11.92
CA GLN A 18 -10.23 16.52 -10.98
C GLN A 18 -9.90 18.01 -10.91
N PRO A 19 -10.86 18.88 -10.55
CA PRO A 19 -10.60 20.30 -10.36
C PRO A 19 -9.45 20.55 -9.37
N SER A 20 -8.60 21.53 -9.64
CA SER A 20 -7.43 21.82 -8.78
C SER A 20 -7.80 22.10 -7.33
N SER A 21 -9.01 22.63 -7.07
CA SER A 21 -9.53 22.83 -5.72
C SER A 21 -9.74 21.52 -4.95
N TYR A 22 -10.17 20.46 -5.64
CA TYR A 22 -10.30 19.12 -5.05
C TYR A 22 -8.93 18.50 -4.79
N VAL A 23 -8.00 18.61 -5.75
CA VAL A 23 -6.60 18.13 -5.57
C VAL A 23 -5.95 18.78 -4.34
N LEU A 24 -6.03 20.10 -4.22
CA LEU A 24 -5.50 20.85 -3.08
C LEU A 24 -6.15 20.45 -1.76
N LYS A 25 -7.46 20.13 -1.78
CA LYS A 25 -8.16 19.63 -0.59
C LYS A 25 -7.62 18.28 -0.16
N LEU A 26 -7.49 17.33 -1.10
CA LEU A 26 -6.91 16.01 -0.82
C LEU A 26 -5.50 16.09 -0.24
N GLU A 27 -4.65 16.96 -0.80
CA GLU A 27 -3.28 17.13 -0.30
C GLU A 27 -3.23 17.69 1.13
N LYS A 28 -4.17 18.57 1.50
CA LYS A 28 -4.28 19.12 2.86
C LYS A 28 -4.83 18.13 3.87
N GLU A 29 -5.83 17.33 3.50
CA GLU A 29 -6.55 16.45 4.43
C GLU A 29 -5.85 15.11 4.65
N ILE A 30 -5.29 14.51 3.59
CA ILE A 30 -4.72 13.16 3.64
C ILE A 30 -3.19 13.21 3.81
N GLY A 31 -2.55 14.26 3.25
CA GLY A 31 -1.11 14.35 3.18
C GLY A 31 -0.50 13.41 2.12
N ARG A 32 0.81 13.52 1.91
CA ARG A 32 1.52 12.79 0.83
C ARG A 32 1.91 11.35 1.18
N THR A 33 1.85 10.98 2.46
CA THR A 33 2.34 9.69 2.98
C THR A 33 1.24 8.64 3.16
N ARG A 34 -0.03 9.02 3.11
CA ARG A 34 -1.19 8.10 3.18
C ARG A 34 -1.67 7.76 1.77
N ILE A 35 -0.84 6.97 1.09
CA ILE A 35 -0.94 6.68 -0.34
C ILE A 35 -2.17 5.81 -0.63
N VAL A 36 -2.56 4.93 0.29
CA VAL A 36 -3.79 4.13 0.19
C VAL A 36 -5.03 5.02 0.20
N ASP A 37 -5.16 5.91 1.18
CA ASP A 37 -6.34 6.79 1.28
C ASP A 37 -6.46 7.73 0.09
N TYR A 38 -5.32 8.30 -0.34
CA TYR A 38 -5.29 9.17 -1.51
C TYR A 38 -5.74 8.41 -2.76
N THR A 39 -5.28 7.17 -2.95
CA THR A 39 -5.68 6.32 -4.08
C THR A 39 -7.17 5.98 -4.01
N LYS A 40 -7.70 5.66 -2.81
CA LYS A 40 -9.13 5.42 -2.63
C LYS A 40 -9.96 6.64 -3.04
N GLU A 41 -9.54 7.86 -2.69
CA GLU A 41 -10.24 9.09 -3.11
C GLU A 41 -10.19 9.32 -4.62
N ILE A 42 -9.04 9.13 -5.27
CA ILE A 42 -8.91 9.26 -6.72
C ILE A 42 -9.86 8.29 -7.43
N LEU A 43 -9.85 7.01 -7.01
CA LEU A 43 -10.57 5.94 -7.70
C LEU A 43 -12.08 5.93 -7.46
N LYS A 44 -12.60 6.78 -6.55
CA LYS A 44 -14.05 7.04 -6.45
C LYS A 44 -14.64 7.63 -7.73
N TYR A 45 -13.81 8.23 -8.59
CA TYR A 45 -14.25 8.87 -9.82
C TYR A 45 -13.54 8.27 -11.05
N PRO A 46 -14.30 7.83 -12.07
CA PRO A 46 -15.76 7.71 -12.12
C PRO A 46 -16.29 6.60 -11.21
N SER A 47 -17.44 6.86 -10.56
CA SER A 47 -18.03 5.93 -9.58
C SER A 47 -18.46 4.61 -10.22
N GLY A 48 -18.13 3.50 -9.57
CA GLY A 48 -18.51 2.14 -9.99
C GLY A 48 -17.78 1.60 -11.22
N VAL A 49 -16.73 2.27 -11.70
CA VAL A 49 -15.95 1.83 -12.86
C VAL A 49 -14.74 0.98 -12.47
N ASN A 50 -14.03 1.38 -11.41
CA ASN A 50 -12.84 0.66 -10.94
C ASN A 50 -13.23 -0.49 -10.02
N GLU A 51 -12.49 -1.58 -10.09
CA GLU A 51 -12.50 -2.63 -9.08
C GLU A 51 -12.11 -2.09 -7.69
N SER A 52 -12.38 -2.87 -6.64
CA SER A 52 -11.94 -2.49 -5.29
C SER A 52 -10.41 -2.35 -5.24
N LEU A 53 -9.92 -1.41 -4.44
CA LEU A 53 -8.47 -1.22 -4.31
C LEU A 53 -7.81 -2.47 -3.72
N GLU A 54 -8.51 -3.17 -2.82
CA GLU A 54 -8.10 -4.43 -2.24
C GLU A 54 -7.84 -5.50 -3.32
N ASN A 55 -8.73 -5.61 -4.33
CA ASN A 55 -8.56 -6.53 -5.46
C ASN A 55 -7.42 -6.09 -6.38
N ILE A 56 -7.34 -4.79 -6.70
CA ILE A 56 -6.30 -4.22 -7.57
C ILE A 56 -4.91 -4.46 -6.96
N ILE A 57 -4.74 -4.23 -5.65
CA ILE A 57 -3.46 -4.43 -4.97
C ILE A 57 -3.17 -5.92 -4.75
N GLY A 58 -4.21 -6.75 -4.64
CA GLY A 58 -4.09 -8.17 -4.35
C GLY A 58 -3.72 -8.41 -2.90
N VAL A 59 -4.51 -7.86 -1.97
CA VAL A 59 -4.29 -8.05 -0.53
C VAL A 59 -4.44 -9.53 -0.18
N PRO A 60 -3.39 -10.20 0.34
CA PRO A 60 -3.49 -11.61 0.71
C PRO A 60 -4.32 -11.75 1.99
N GLU A 61 -4.80 -12.97 2.28
CA GLU A 61 -5.49 -13.25 3.57
C GLU A 61 -4.56 -13.08 4.78
N SER A 62 -3.26 -13.32 4.58
CA SER A 62 -2.24 -13.21 5.62
C SER A 62 -0.86 -13.02 5.01
N ILE A 63 0.04 -12.47 5.80
CA ILE A 63 1.48 -12.35 5.50
C ILE A 63 2.21 -13.38 6.34
N LYS A 64 3.09 -14.17 5.72
CA LYS A 64 3.75 -15.31 6.39
C LYS A 64 5.26 -15.28 6.24
N TYR A 65 5.94 -15.74 7.28
CA TYR A 65 7.34 -16.11 7.24
C TYR A 65 7.55 -17.31 8.18
N GLN A 66 7.86 -18.48 7.63
CA GLN A 66 8.01 -19.72 8.41
C GLN A 66 6.77 -19.99 9.29
N ASP A 67 6.94 -20.01 10.62
CA ASP A 67 5.89 -20.20 11.62
C ASP A 67 5.19 -18.89 12.05
N LEU A 68 5.67 -17.73 11.58
CA LEU A 68 5.08 -16.43 11.83
C LEU A 68 3.98 -16.12 10.80
N GLU A 69 2.76 -15.85 11.28
CA GLU A 69 1.61 -15.52 10.43
C GLU A 69 0.87 -14.29 10.96
N LEU A 70 0.82 -13.23 10.15
CA LEU A 70 0.03 -12.03 10.40
C LEU A 70 -1.23 -12.06 9.54
N LYS A 71 -2.39 -12.27 10.15
CA LYS A 71 -3.67 -12.22 9.44
C LYS A 71 -4.02 -10.79 9.05
N LEU A 72 -4.40 -10.62 7.78
CA LEU A 72 -4.88 -9.35 7.26
C LEU A 72 -6.41 -9.34 7.37
N ASN A 73 -6.92 -8.64 8.38
CA ASN A 73 -8.36 -8.43 8.58
C ASN A 73 -8.88 -7.37 7.58
N GLU A 74 -10.05 -6.78 7.86
CA GLU A 74 -10.65 -5.67 7.10
C GLU A 74 -9.70 -4.48 6.84
N ASN A 75 -8.65 -4.32 7.65
CA ASN A 75 -7.62 -3.29 7.51
C ASN A 75 -6.34 -3.79 6.80
N GLY A 76 -6.45 -4.79 5.93
CA GLY A 76 -5.32 -5.41 5.24
C GLY A 76 -4.46 -4.41 4.45
N LEU A 77 -5.09 -3.52 3.66
CA LEU A 77 -4.39 -2.49 2.90
C LEU A 77 -3.54 -1.57 3.79
N TYR A 78 -4.07 -1.11 4.92
CA TYR A 78 -3.34 -0.23 5.84
C TYR A 78 -2.20 -0.97 6.55
N THR A 79 -2.40 -2.26 6.83
CA THR A 79 -1.34 -3.10 7.40
C THR A 79 -0.20 -3.28 6.40
N MET A 80 -0.53 -3.58 5.14
CA MET A 80 0.45 -3.66 4.05
C MET A 80 1.13 -2.32 3.83
N GLU A 81 0.39 -1.20 3.82
CA GLU A 81 0.95 0.15 3.70
C GLU A 81 1.94 0.44 4.81
N LYS A 82 1.62 0.10 6.06
CA LYS A 82 2.53 0.28 7.20
C LYS A 82 3.82 -0.53 7.03
N LEU A 83 3.71 -1.79 6.64
CA LEU A 83 4.86 -2.68 6.39
C LEU A 83 5.70 -2.19 5.20
N PHE A 84 5.05 -1.71 4.15
CA PHE A 84 5.67 -1.13 2.97
C PHE A 84 6.29 0.25 3.24
N ILE A 85 5.74 1.11 4.09
CA ILE A 85 6.39 2.40 4.36
C ILE A 85 7.63 2.18 5.22
N ALA A 86 7.58 1.26 6.19
CA ALA A 86 8.68 0.98 7.10
C ALA A 86 9.97 0.60 6.35
N GLY A 87 9.87 -0.24 5.33
CA GLY A 87 11.03 -0.75 4.58
C GLY A 87 11.51 0.11 3.42
N LEU A 88 10.93 1.29 3.16
CA LEU A 88 11.36 2.15 2.05
C LEU A 88 12.82 2.58 2.19
N GLU A 89 13.26 2.84 3.42
CA GLU A 89 14.66 3.19 3.71
C GLU A 89 15.53 1.95 3.93
N ASN A 90 15.01 0.98 4.69
CA ASN A 90 15.71 -0.26 4.98
C ASN A 90 14.71 -1.37 5.33
N VAL A 91 14.79 -2.48 4.60
CA VAL A 91 13.87 -3.62 4.74
C VAL A 91 13.86 -4.24 6.14
N VAL A 92 14.92 -4.07 6.94
CA VAL A 92 14.96 -4.48 8.35
C VAL A 92 13.79 -3.87 9.14
N PHE A 93 13.42 -2.61 8.86
CA PHE A 93 12.29 -1.97 9.52
C PHE A 93 10.95 -2.60 9.17
N THR A 94 10.80 -3.20 7.99
CA THR A 94 9.64 -4.05 7.67
C THR A 94 9.62 -5.29 8.56
N GLY A 95 10.77 -5.95 8.73
CA GLY A 95 10.89 -7.12 9.62
C GLY A 95 10.56 -6.77 11.07
N GLU A 96 11.11 -5.69 11.60
CA GLU A 96 10.78 -5.19 12.93
C GLU A 96 9.29 -4.85 13.09
N THR A 97 8.71 -4.19 12.09
CA THR A 97 7.30 -3.80 12.11
C THR A 97 6.40 -5.02 12.09
N PHE A 98 6.72 -6.03 11.28
CA PHE A 98 6.00 -7.31 11.25
C PHE A 98 6.06 -8.02 12.60
N LEU A 99 7.24 -8.13 13.21
CA LEU A 99 7.41 -8.73 14.54
C LEU A 99 6.63 -7.97 15.62
N LYS A 100 6.66 -6.63 15.61
CA LYS A 100 5.86 -5.77 16.50
C LYS A 100 4.36 -6.02 16.32
N LEU A 101 3.88 -6.15 15.09
CA LEU A 101 2.46 -6.44 14.81
C LEU A 101 2.03 -7.84 15.30
N LEU A 102 2.97 -8.78 15.38
CA LEU A 102 2.78 -10.10 15.99
C LEU A 102 2.97 -10.12 17.51
N ASN A 103 3.19 -8.97 18.15
CA ASN A 103 3.53 -8.83 19.57
C ASN A 103 4.77 -9.65 19.97
N LYS A 104 5.74 -9.79 19.08
CA LYS A 104 7.05 -10.40 19.36
C LYS A 104 8.02 -9.34 19.88
N ASN A 105 8.91 -9.74 20.77
CA ASN A 105 10.02 -8.89 21.20
C ASN A 105 11.13 -8.94 20.15
N ILE A 106 11.55 -7.79 19.61
CA ILE A 106 12.58 -7.73 18.56
C ILE A 106 13.95 -8.14 19.11
N ASP A 107 14.22 -7.88 20.39
CA ASP A 107 15.52 -8.21 21.02
C ASP A 107 15.80 -9.72 21.06
N ASP A 108 14.77 -10.55 20.84
CA ASP A 108 14.90 -12.00 20.75
C ASP A 108 15.49 -12.45 19.39
N TYR A 109 15.61 -11.55 18.41
CA TYR A 109 16.02 -11.85 17.04
C TYR A 109 17.36 -11.18 16.71
N LYS A 110 18.20 -11.87 15.94
CA LYS A 110 19.43 -11.27 15.42
C LYS A 110 19.11 -10.33 14.25
N TYR A 111 19.91 -9.29 14.07
CA TYR A 111 19.76 -8.35 12.94
C TYR A 111 19.60 -9.06 11.58
N GLN A 112 20.46 -10.04 11.27
CA GLN A 112 20.40 -10.81 10.01
C GLN A 112 19.10 -11.63 9.84
N GLU A 113 18.46 -12.00 10.94
CA GLU A 113 17.18 -12.70 10.92
C GLU A 113 16.05 -11.72 10.65
N ILE A 114 16.06 -10.56 11.31
CA ILE A 114 15.10 -9.48 11.07
C ILE A 114 15.17 -9.00 9.61
N GLU A 115 16.38 -8.88 9.06
CA GLU A 115 16.60 -8.52 7.65
C GLU A 115 15.94 -9.52 6.70
N LYS A 116 16.10 -10.84 6.96
CA LYS A 116 15.47 -11.89 6.15
C LYS A 116 13.95 -11.87 6.25
N ILE A 117 13.41 -11.72 7.48
CA ILE A 117 11.97 -11.53 7.69
C ILE A 117 11.49 -10.32 6.90
N GLY A 118 12.23 -9.21 6.98
CA GLY A 118 11.95 -7.99 6.25
C GLY A 118 11.85 -8.21 4.74
N LEU A 119 12.83 -8.86 4.13
CA LEU A 119 12.85 -9.13 2.69
C LEU A 119 11.63 -9.94 2.23
N GLU A 120 11.33 -11.04 2.91
CA GLU A 120 10.21 -11.93 2.56
C GLU A 120 8.84 -11.27 2.79
N VAL A 121 8.71 -10.50 3.89
CA VAL A 121 7.48 -9.75 4.16
C VAL A 121 7.31 -8.61 3.18
N TRP A 122 8.39 -7.90 2.83
CA TRP A 122 8.38 -6.82 1.85
C TRP A 122 7.90 -7.31 0.49
N ASP A 123 8.38 -8.48 0.06
CA ASP A 123 7.99 -9.07 -1.22
C ASP A 123 6.47 -9.31 -1.32
N GLN A 124 5.84 -9.67 -0.19
CA GLN A 124 4.39 -9.88 -0.08
C GLN A 124 3.59 -8.56 -0.06
N VAL A 125 4.19 -7.43 0.34
CA VAL A 125 3.47 -6.14 0.47
C VAL A 125 3.84 -5.10 -0.57
N LYS A 126 4.88 -5.34 -1.39
CA LYS A 126 5.40 -4.39 -2.38
C LYS A 126 4.36 -3.89 -3.39
N ASN A 127 3.27 -4.63 -3.61
CA ASN A 127 2.18 -4.22 -4.49
C ASN A 127 1.49 -2.93 -4.02
N ILE A 128 1.65 -2.52 -2.76
CA ILE A 128 1.22 -1.18 -2.30
C ILE A 128 1.84 -0.06 -3.16
N ALA A 129 3.02 -0.28 -3.75
CA ALA A 129 3.66 0.68 -4.67
C ALA A 129 2.75 1.04 -5.87
N PHE A 130 1.81 0.18 -6.26
CA PHE A 130 0.85 0.49 -7.33
C PHE A 130 -0.07 1.66 -7.00
N CYS A 131 -0.42 1.88 -5.73
CA CYS A 131 -1.12 3.07 -5.30
C CYS A 131 -0.30 4.34 -5.64
N GLY A 132 1.02 4.29 -5.50
CA GLY A 132 1.93 5.37 -5.88
C GLY A 132 1.89 5.66 -7.38
N PHE A 133 1.83 4.63 -8.22
CA PHE A 133 1.70 4.77 -9.66
C PHE A 133 0.36 5.40 -10.08
N VAL A 134 -0.75 5.05 -9.41
CA VAL A 134 -2.06 5.68 -9.62
C VAL A 134 -2.02 7.16 -9.25
N VAL A 135 -1.49 7.49 -8.06
CA VAL A 135 -1.36 8.87 -7.59
C VAL A 135 -0.47 9.71 -8.52
N ASP A 136 0.65 9.15 -8.98
CA ASP A 136 1.56 9.84 -9.90
C ASP A 136 0.92 10.06 -11.28
N THR A 137 0.13 9.10 -11.75
CA THR A 137 -0.69 9.28 -12.97
C THR A 137 -1.70 10.40 -12.80
N PHE A 138 -2.44 10.41 -11.69
CA PHE A 138 -3.43 11.44 -11.39
C PHE A 138 -2.83 12.85 -11.32
N ARG A 139 -1.64 13.00 -10.72
CA ARG A 139 -0.95 14.31 -10.59
C ARG A 139 -0.40 14.87 -11.90
N LYS A 140 -0.22 14.02 -12.91
CA LYS A 140 0.34 14.40 -14.22
C LYS A 140 -0.73 14.72 -15.25
N MET A 141 -2.00 14.44 -14.94
CA MET A 141 -3.16 14.86 -15.72
C MET A 141 -3.50 16.30 -15.35
#